data_AF-A0A8J5SIJ4-F1
#
_entry.id   AF-A0A8J5SIJ4-F1
#
_cell.length_a   1.000
_cell.length_b   1.000
_cell.length_c   1.000
_cell.angle_alpha   90.00
_cell.angle_beta   90.00
_cell.angle_gamma   90.00
#
_symmetry.space_group_name_H-M   'P 1'
#
loop_
_entity.id
_entity.type
_entity.pdbx_description
1 polymer ?
#
loop_
_entity_poly.entity_id
_entity_poly.type
_entity_poly.pdbx_seq_one_letter_code
_entity_poly.pdbx_strand_id
1 'polypeptide(L)'
;MTPNESGTSSGNKPSKRAKKDDSIVDDLVGAIDRGTETLASLAEVIKEVAAAKTMPNGLFEEVYNLPGFELEHKSKYFAYLVANPDIARAFMKLPLLYKISWISTFLNQN
;
A
#
# COMPACT_ATOMS: atom_id res chain seq x y z
N MET A 1 2.65 16.29 85.64
CA MET A 1 2.84 17.39 84.68
C MET A 1 4.01 17.00 83.77
N THR A 2 3.73 16.59 82.54
CA THR A 2 4.73 16.48 81.45
C THR A 2 4.95 17.88 80.83
N PRO A 3 5.93 18.14 79.95
CA PRO A 3 6.84 17.21 79.26
C PRO A 3 8.33 17.62 79.18
N ASN A 4 9.12 16.63 78.77
CA ASN A 4 10.50 16.66 78.30
C ASN A 4 10.50 16.87 76.78
N GLU A 5 11.23 17.85 76.24
CA GLU A 5 11.46 17.98 74.79
C GLU A 5 12.94 18.26 74.50
N SER A 6 13.63 17.22 74.03
CA SER A 6 14.92 17.31 73.36
C SER A 6 14.89 16.31 72.22
N GLY A 7 15.18 16.78 71.00
CA GLY A 7 15.43 15.92 69.85
C GLY A 7 14.84 16.42 68.55
N THR A 8 15.46 17.44 67.95
CA THR A 8 15.33 17.73 66.53
C THR A 8 15.99 16.60 65.72
N SER A 9 15.20 15.58 65.36
CA SER A 9 15.62 14.56 64.40
C SER A 9 15.34 15.04 62.98
N SER A 10 16.37 15.60 62.33
CA SER A 10 16.40 15.82 60.88
C SER A 10 16.41 14.47 60.16
N GLY A 11 15.23 14.00 59.76
CA GLY A 11 15.09 12.80 58.94
C GLY A 11 15.39 13.11 57.47
N ASN A 12 16.58 12.74 57.00
CA ASN A 12 16.89 12.70 55.57
C ASN A 12 15.89 11.77 54.86
N LYS A 13 15.03 12.35 54.02
CA LYS A 13 14.13 11.60 53.15
C LYS A 13 15.00 10.92 52.07
N PRO A 14 14.98 9.59 51.90
CA PRO A 14 15.73 8.94 50.85
C PRO A 14 15.17 9.40 49.50
N SER A 15 16.01 10.06 48.71
CA SER A 15 15.71 10.38 47.31
C SER A 15 15.42 9.07 46.58
N LYS A 16 14.15 8.83 46.22
CA LYS A 16 13.77 7.76 45.28
C LYS A 16 14.34 8.15 43.91
N ARG A 17 15.60 7.80 43.67
CA ARG A 17 16.17 7.82 42.33
C ARG A 17 15.44 6.75 41.52
N ALA A 18 14.73 7.14 40.48
CA ALA A 18 14.17 6.20 39.51
C ALA A 18 15.34 5.36 38.96
N LYS A 19 15.25 4.04 39.07
CA LYS A 19 16.19 3.16 38.36
C LYS A 19 15.88 3.32 36.87
N LYS A 20 16.86 3.78 36.09
CA LYS A 20 16.79 3.63 34.64
C LYS A 20 16.89 2.13 34.40
N ASP A 21 15.76 1.55 34.03
CA ASP A 21 15.70 0.17 33.56
C ASP A 21 15.93 0.24 32.06
N ASP A 22 17.17 -0.04 31.65
CA ASP A 22 17.57 0.00 30.24
C ASP A 22 16.71 -0.98 29.40
N SER A 23 16.11 -2.00 30.02
CA SER A 23 15.18 -2.92 29.35
C SER A 23 13.94 -2.23 28.79
N ILE A 24 13.44 -1.18 29.44
CA ILE A 24 12.26 -0.41 28.96
C ILE A 24 12.62 0.38 27.71
N VAL A 25 13.87 0.86 27.61
CA VAL A 25 14.34 1.59 26.44
C VAL A 25 14.50 0.63 25.25
N ASP A 26 15.07 -0.56 25.47
CA ASP A 26 15.21 -1.59 24.44
C ASP A 26 13.84 -2.09 23.93
N ASP A 27 12.86 -2.27 24.82
CA ASP A 27 11.49 -2.64 24.46
C ASP A 27 10.80 -1.57 23.60
N LEU A 28 11.01 -0.29 23.93
CA LEU A 28 10.45 0.83 23.17
C LEU A 28 11.13 0.96 21.80
N VAL A 29 12.46 0.81 21.72
CA VAL A 29 13.19 0.80 20.45
C VAL A 29 12.67 -0.33 19.56
N GLY A 30 12.53 -1.55 20.11
CA GLY A 30 11.97 -2.68 19.36
C GLY A 30 10.51 -2.47 18.94
N ALA A 31 9.71 -1.74 19.72
CA ALA A 31 8.35 -1.38 19.32
C ALA A 31 8.32 -0.37 18.16
N ILE A 32 9.24 0.60 18.16
CA ILE A 32 9.40 1.57 17.07
C ILE A 32 9.87 0.86 15.79
N ASP A 33 10.87 -0.01 15.89
CA ASP A 33 11.40 -0.76 14.74
C ASP A 33 10.30 -1.59 14.07
N ARG A 34 9.57 -2.40 14.85
CA ARG A 34 8.40 -3.16 14.35
C ARG A 34 7.33 -2.26 13.72
N GLY A 35 7.10 -1.09 14.31
CA GLY A 35 6.19 -0.09 13.76
C GLY A 35 6.66 0.42 12.40
N THR A 36 7.95 0.76 12.26
CA THR A 36 8.53 1.24 11.00
C THR A 36 8.54 0.18 9.91
N GLU A 37 8.85 -1.08 10.24
CA GLU A 37 8.79 -2.21 9.30
C GLU A 37 7.36 -2.44 8.80
N THR A 38 6.38 -2.36 9.70
CA THR A 38 4.96 -2.49 9.33
C THR A 38 4.54 -1.36 8.39
N LEU A 39 4.94 -0.12 8.68
CA LEU A 39 4.66 1.01 7.79
C LEU A 39 5.33 0.89 6.43
N ALA A 40 6.58 0.40 6.39
CA ALA A 40 7.31 0.18 5.15
C ALA A 40 6.63 -0.87 4.26
N SER A 41 6.22 -2.00 4.84
CA SER A 41 5.50 -3.05 4.09
C SER A 41 4.14 -2.57 3.57
N LEU A 42 3.38 -1.82 4.38
CA LEU A 42 2.11 -1.23 3.92
C LEU A 42 2.34 -0.22 2.79
N ALA A 43 3.38 0.60 2.86
CA ALA A 43 3.72 1.55 1.81
C ALA A 43 4.07 0.84 0.49
N GLU A 44 4.75 -0.30 0.55
CA GLU A 44 5.06 -1.11 -0.62
C GLU A 44 3.79 -1.70 -1.26
N VAL A 45 2.90 -2.28 -0.45
CA VAL A 45 1.60 -2.79 -0.92
C VAL A 45 0.76 -1.69 -1.55
N ILE A 46 0.70 -0.50 -0.95
CA ILE A 46 -0.03 0.65 -1.51
C ILE A 46 0.56 1.07 -2.86
N LYS A 47 1.88 1.11 -2.99
CA LYS A 47 2.54 1.41 -4.28
C LYS A 47 2.21 0.37 -5.33
N GLU A 48 2.23 -0.92 -4.97
CA GLU A 48 1.88 -2.00 -5.89
C GLU A 48 0.42 -1.89 -6.35
N VAL A 49 -0.52 -1.64 -5.42
CA VAL A 49 -1.94 -1.44 -5.74
C VAL A 49 -2.14 -0.19 -6.61
N ALA A 50 -1.43 0.90 -6.33
CA ALA A 50 -1.51 2.12 -7.14
C ALA A 50 -0.94 1.90 -8.55
N ALA A 51 0.19 1.21 -8.67
CA ALA A 51 0.76 0.80 -9.94
C ALA A 51 -0.20 -0.14 -10.69
N ALA A 52 -0.91 -1.01 -9.98
CA ALA A 52 -1.90 -1.90 -10.56
C ALA A 52 -3.14 -1.18 -11.11
N LYS A 53 -3.47 0.00 -10.58
CA LYS A 53 -4.52 0.88 -11.13
C LYS A 53 -4.03 1.76 -12.26
N THR A 54 -2.74 1.82 -12.53
CA THR A 54 -2.18 2.65 -13.59
C THR A 54 -2.42 1.96 -14.94
N MET A 55 -2.94 2.72 -15.90
CA MET A 55 -3.23 2.23 -17.25
C MET A 55 -1.96 1.72 -17.94
N PRO A 56 -2.02 0.60 -18.68
CA PRO A 56 -0.85 0.09 -19.39
C PRO A 56 -0.36 1.08 -20.45
N ASN A 57 0.95 1.33 -20.45
CA ASN A 57 1.59 2.14 -21.49
C ASN A 57 1.40 1.49 -22.87
N GLY A 58 1.11 2.30 -23.90
CA GLY A 58 0.96 1.81 -25.27
C GLY A 58 -0.35 1.08 -25.57
N LEU A 59 -1.31 1.05 -24.63
CA LEU A 59 -2.60 0.39 -24.85
C LEU A 59 -3.34 0.91 -26.09
N PHE A 60 -3.30 2.22 -26.30
CA PHE A 60 -3.93 2.84 -27.47
C PHE A 60 -3.34 2.29 -28.76
N GLU A 61 -2.01 2.26 -28.88
CA GLU A 61 -1.31 1.74 -30.06
C GLU A 61 -1.61 0.26 -30.27
N GLU A 62 -1.66 -0.52 -29.20
CA GLU A 62 -1.97 -1.95 -29.28
C GLU A 62 -3.38 -2.18 -29.86
N VAL A 63 -4.38 -1.42 -29.40
CA VAL A 63 -5.75 -1.52 -29.92
C VAL A 63 -5.87 -0.95 -31.34
N TYR A 64 -5.19 0.16 -31.61
CA TYR A 64 -5.23 0.84 -32.89
C TYR A 64 -4.59 0.02 -34.01
N ASN A 65 -3.46 -0.63 -33.74
CA ASN A 65 -2.70 -1.42 -34.72
C ASN A 65 -3.26 -2.83 -34.96
N LEU A 66 -4.35 -3.23 -34.27
CA LEU A 66 -4.97 -4.54 -34.50
C LEU A 66 -5.57 -4.62 -35.91
N PRO A 67 -5.22 -5.66 -36.69
CA PRO A 67 -5.82 -5.89 -37.99
C PRO A 67 -7.26 -6.43 -37.84
N GLY A 68 -8.09 -6.21 -38.86
CA GLY A 68 -9.42 -6.83 -38.98
C GLY A 68 -10.57 -6.13 -38.24
N PHE A 69 -10.33 -4.95 -37.65
CA PHE A 69 -11.37 -4.16 -36.99
C PHE A 69 -11.41 -2.72 -37.51
N GLU A 70 -12.63 -2.24 -37.74
CA GLU A 70 -12.92 -0.84 -38.04
C GLU A 70 -12.61 0.09 -36.87
N LEU A 71 -12.44 1.38 -37.17
CA LEU A 71 -12.14 2.40 -36.16
C LEU A 71 -13.22 2.47 -35.06
N GLU A 72 -14.49 2.32 -35.41
CA GLU A 72 -15.59 2.35 -34.44
C GLU A 72 -15.48 1.19 -33.44
N HIS A 73 -15.19 -0.02 -33.92
CA HIS A 73 -14.96 -1.21 -33.10
C HIS A 73 -13.79 -1.01 -32.14
N LYS A 74 -12.67 -0.48 -32.66
CA LYS A 74 -11.48 -0.18 -31.86
C LYS A 74 -11.75 0.88 -30.80
N SER A 75 -12.49 1.93 -31.15
CA SER A 75 -12.87 3.01 -30.23
C SER A 75 -13.75 2.51 -29.08
N LYS A 76 -14.80 1.73 -29.40
CA LYS A 76 -15.68 1.11 -28.39
C LYS A 76 -14.90 0.20 -27.45
N TYR A 77 -14.05 -0.66 -27.99
CA TYR A 77 -13.25 -1.57 -27.19
C TYR A 77 -12.22 -0.82 -26.34
N PHE A 78 -11.57 0.21 -26.88
CA PHE A 78 -10.63 1.04 -26.13
C PHE A 78 -11.32 1.73 -24.94
N ALA A 79 -12.52 2.28 -25.13
CA ALA A 79 -13.31 2.85 -24.04
C ALA A 79 -13.62 1.81 -22.95
N TYR A 80 -13.96 0.58 -23.35
CA TYR A 80 -14.16 -0.53 -22.42
C TYR A 80 -12.90 -0.88 -21.63
N LEU A 81 -11.72 -0.91 -22.27
CA LEU A 81 -10.45 -1.17 -21.59
C LEU A 81 -10.06 -0.03 -20.63
N VAL A 82 -10.31 1.23 -20.99
CA VAL A 82 -10.08 2.39 -20.11
C VAL A 82 -10.96 2.33 -18.86
N ALA A 83 -12.21 1.89 -19.00
CA ALA A 83 -13.11 1.69 -17.86
C ALA A 83 -12.71 0.48 -16.98
N ASN A 84 -11.93 -0.46 -17.53
CA ASN A 84 -11.53 -1.71 -16.86
C ASN A 84 -10.01 -1.94 -16.92
N PRO A 85 -9.21 -1.25 -16.09
CA PRO A 85 -7.73 -1.31 -16.13
C PRO A 85 -7.15 -2.72 -15.98
N ASP A 86 -7.81 -3.60 -15.22
CA ASP A 86 -7.39 -4.99 -15.05
C ASP A 86 -7.48 -5.77 -16.38
N ILE A 87 -8.55 -5.53 -17.13
CA ILE A 87 -8.78 -6.15 -18.44
C ILE A 87 -7.80 -5.57 -19.44
N ALA A 88 -7.56 -4.25 -19.43
CA ALA A 88 -6.55 -3.61 -20.27
C ALA A 88 -5.15 -4.22 -20.07
N ARG A 89 -4.76 -4.46 -18.82
CA ARG A 89 -3.48 -5.08 -18.50
C ARG A 89 -3.40 -6.54 -18.92
N ALA A 90 -4.46 -7.31 -18.72
CA ALA A 90 -4.52 -8.68 -19.22
C ALA A 90 -4.41 -8.70 -20.74
N PHE A 91 -5.14 -7.81 -21.41
CA PHE A 91 -5.15 -7.66 -22.86
C PHE A 91 -3.75 -7.41 -23.43
N MET A 92 -2.96 -6.52 -22.81
CA MET A 92 -1.58 -6.24 -23.26
C MET A 92 -0.68 -7.48 -23.28
N LYS A 93 -0.92 -8.47 -22.40
CA LYS A 93 -0.12 -9.70 -22.29
C LYS A 93 -0.56 -10.80 -23.27
N LEU A 94 -1.69 -10.64 -23.95
CA LEU A 94 -2.24 -11.67 -24.83
C LEU A 94 -1.53 -11.72 -26.18
N PRO A 95 -1.37 -12.92 -26.78
CA PRO A 95 -0.99 -13.05 -28.18
C PRO A 95 -2.06 -12.45 -29.11
N LEU A 96 -1.64 -12.08 -30.32
CA LEU A 96 -2.49 -11.40 -31.33
C LEU A 96 -3.85 -12.09 -31.55
N LEU A 97 -3.86 -13.41 -31.75
CA LEU A 97 -5.10 -14.15 -32.03
C LEU A 97 -6.11 -14.06 -30.86
N TYR A 98 -5.61 -14.08 -29.62
CA TYR A 98 -6.47 -13.93 -28.43
C TYR A 98 -7.02 -12.51 -28.32
N LYS A 99 -6.23 -11.48 -28.65
CA LYS A 99 -6.68 -10.09 -28.69
C LYS A 99 -7.82 -9.92 -29.69
N ILE A 100 -7.66 -10.47 -30.89
CA ILE A 100 -8.71 -10.46 -31.92
C ILE A 100 -9.96 -11.17 -31.41
N SER A 101 -9.82 -12.38 -30.86
CA SER A 101 -10.96 -13.13 -30.30
C SER A 101 -11.69 -12.35 -29.21
N TRP A 102 -10.97 -11.69 -28.30
CA TRP A 102 -11.56 -10.90 -27.22
C TRP A 102 -12.41 -9.73 -27.75
N ILE A 103 -11.88 -8.99 -28.73
CA ILE A 103 -12.62 -7.89 -29.36
C ILE A 103 -13.85 -8.43 -30.09
N SER A 104 -13.71 -9.51 -30.88
CA SER A 104 -14.85 -10.12 -31.57
C SER A 104 -15.94 -10.59 -30.60
N THR A 105 -15.56 -11.23 -29.49
CA THR A 105 -16.54 -11.64 -28.46
C THR A 105 -17.23 -10.43 -27.84
N PHE A 106 -16.50 -9.37 -27.51
CA PHE A 106 -17.07 -8.15 -26.93
C PHE A 106 -18.08 -7.47 -27.89
N LEU A 107 -17.74 -7.36 -29.17
CA LEU A 107 -18.58 -6.75 -30.19
C LEU A 107 -19.81 -7.59 -30.54
N ASN A 108 -19.74 -8.91 -30.42
CA ASN A 108 -20.90 -9.77 -30.64
C ASN A 108 -21.89 -9.74 -29.45
N GLN A 109 -21.45 -9.24 -28.30
CA GLN A 109 -22.26 -9.15 -27.08
C GLN A 109 -22.92 -7.79 -26.86
N ASN A 110 -22.57 -6.77 -27.66
CA ASN A 110 -23.04 -5.38 -27.54
C ASN A 110 -23.41 -4.78 -28.89
#